data_AF-A0ABD1E224-F1
#
_entry.id   AF-A0ABD1E224-F1
#
_cell.length_a   1.000
_cell.length_b   1.000
_cell.length_c   1.000
_cell.angle_alpha   90.00
_cell.angle_beta   90.00
_cell.angle_gamma   90.00
#
_symmetry.space_group_name_H-M   'P 1'
#
loop_
_entity.id
_entity.type
_entity.pdbx_description
1 polymer ?
#
loop_
_entity_poly.entity_id
_entity_poly.type
_entity_poly.pdbx_seq_one_letter_code
_entity_poly.pdbx_strand_id
1 'polypeptide(L)'
;MSEDMAVKAGPSTSMEYGSANESVCESPPFNDDFKHDFTQALDVMKSMFRENSMLVSVPRTNISRAARAMAHVFYDAVLNASNECEIVNDEDLILPDDPEVTNEYEECSRKKLKSNDYDPNELEEYEQKQFVPLEYKLKAVAFADAHPNASLKTMQSRGFAKLKHKTTLARWRQEIQKG
;
A
#
# COMPACT_ATOMS: atom_id res chain seq x y z
N MET A 1 -45.55 61.09 0.09
CA MET A 1 -44.43 61.26 1.05
C MET A 1 -43.93 59.85 1.31
N SER A 2 -43.03 59.37 0.44
CA SER A 2 -41.56 59.38 0.63
C SER A 2 -41.16 58.18 1.51
N GLU A 3 -40.62 57.12 0.90
CA GLU A 3 -39.15 56.84 0.82
C GLU A 3 -38.57 56.65 2.23
N ASP A 4 -38.13 55.46 2.62
CA ASP A 4 -36.80 54.97 2.23
C ASP A 4 -36.65 53.44 2.19
N MET A 5 -35.75 53.02 1.31
CA MET A 5 -35.26 51.66 1.10
C MET A 5 -34.25 51.23 2.16
N ALA A 6 -34.25 49.95 2.51
CA ALA A 6 -33.02 49.22 2.81
C ALA A 6 -33.12 47.79 2.30
N VAL A 7 -32.56 47.58 1.11
CA VAL A 7 -32.21 46.28 0.53
C VAL A 7 -30.98 45.75 1.29
N LYS A 8 -31.02 44.49 1.74
CA LYS A 8 -29.79 43.71 1.86
C LYS A 8 -30.01 42.29 1.35
N ALA A 9 -29.43 42.07 0.17
CA ALA A 9 -29.28 40.80 -0.48
C ALA A 9 -28.14 39.98 0.16
N GLY A 10 -28.24 38.65 0.06
CA GLY A 10 -27.12 37.72 0.05
C GLY A 10 -27.14 36.64 1.13
N PRO A 11 -26.61 35.44 0.85
CA PRO A 11 -26.77 34.67 -0.39
C PRO A 11 -27.45 33.31 -0.13
N SER A 12 -28.09 32.81 -1.19
CA SER A 12 -28.37 31.40 -1.38
C SER A 12 -27.03 30.68 -1.44
N THR A 13 -26.77 29.77 -0.51
CA THR A 13 -25.71 28.78 -0.69
C THR A 13 -26.27 27.45 -0.27
N SER A 14 -26.54 26.62 -1.27
CA SER A 14 -26.79 25.20 -1.07
C SER A 14 -25.54 24.63 -0.40
N MET A 15 -25.68 24.16 0.82
CA MET A 15 -24.73 23.19 1.32
C MET A 15 -25.06 21.90 0.59
N GLU A 16 -24.43 21.74 -0.57
CA GLU A 16 -24.10 20.42 -1.09
C GLU A 16 -23.44 19.68 0.07
N TYR A 17 -24.16 18.69 0.58
CA TYR A 17 -23.53 17.63 1.35
C TYR A 17 -22.48 17.07 0.42
N GLY A 18 -21.22 17.48 0.64
CA GLY A 18 -20.06 16.88 0.00
C GLY A 18 -20.22 15.40 0.19
N SER A 19 -20.59 14.76 -0.91
CA SER A 19 -20.83 13.34 -1.01
C SER A 19 -19.65 12.69 -0.32
N ALA A 20 -19.97 11.71 0.53
CA ALA A 20 -19.00 10.74 0.95
C ALA A 20 -18.12 10.46 -0.27
N ASN A 21 -16.82 10.62 -0.10
CA ASN A 21 -15.86 9.77 -0.74
C ASN A 21 -16.26 8.35 -0.33
N GLU A 22 -17.32 7.87 -0.96
CA GLU A 22 -17.50 6.49 -1.34
C GLU A 22 -16.11 6.13 -1.85
N SER A 23 -15.39 5.34 -1.06
CA SER A 23 -14.45 4.43 -1.65
C SER A 23 -15.30 3.70 -2.67
N VAL A 24 -15.26 4.17 -3.91
CA VAL A 24 -15.69 3.41 -5.05
C VAL A 24 -14.70 2.26 -5.02
N CYS A 25 -15.03 1.22 -4.25
CA CYS A 25 -14.67 -0.11 -4.63
C CYS A 25 -15.35 -0.25 -5.98
N GLU A 26 -14.65 0.21 -7.02
CA GLU A 26 -15.00 -0.11 -8.39
C GLU A 26 -15.19 -1.61 -8.33
N SER A 27 -16.42 -2.04 -8.61
CA SER A 27 -16.72 -3.45 -8.77
C SER A 27 -15.57 -4.06 -9.56
N PRO A 28 -14.92 -5.14 -9.06
CA PRO A 28 -13.71 -5.65 -9.68
C PRO A 28 -13.99 -5.78 -11.18
N PRO A 29 -13.03 -5.45 -12.06
CA PRO A 29 -13.30 -5.19 -13.46
C PRO A 29 -13.58 -6.50 -14.20
N PHE A 30 -14.63 -7.24 -13.84
CA PHE A 30 -15.14 -8.43 -14.49
C PHE A 30 -15.93 -8.03 -15.75
N ASN A 31 -15.39 -7.11 -16.53
CA ASN A 31 -15.86 -6.85 -17.88
C ASN A 31 -15.54 -8.06 -18.78
N ASP A 32 -16.07 -8.08 -19.99
CA ASP A 32 -15.93 -9.26 -20.86
C ASP A 32 -14.47 -9.47 -21.33
N ASP A 33 -13.70 -8.40 -21.45
CA ASP A 33 -12.27 -8.46 -21.78
C ASP A 33 -11.48 -9.14 -20.65
N PHE A 34 -11.69 -8.74 -19.38
CA PHE A 34 -11.10 -9.41 -18.23
C PHE A 34 -11.48 -10.87 -18.16
N LYS A 35 -12.75 -11.23 -18.40
CA LYS A 35 -13.17 -12.65 -18.38
C LYS A 35 -12.44 -13.45 -19.45
N HIS A 36 -12.25 -12.86 -20.63
CA HIS A 36 -11.52 -13.49 -21.71
C HIS A 36 -10.03 -13.69 -21.34
N ASP A 37 -9.38 -12.63 -20.85
CA ASP A 37 -7.97 -12.68 -20.46
C ASP A 37 -7.74 -13.60 -19.26
N PHE A 38 -8.63 -13.58 -18.27
CA PHE A 38 -8.61 -14.49 -17.12
C PHE A 38 -8.76 -15.95 -17.58
N THR A 39 -9.62 -16.22 -18.55
CA THR A 39 -9.76 -17.57 -19.12
C THR A 39 -8.47 -18.01 -19.81
N GLN A 40 -7.85 -17.14 -20.61
CA GLN A 40 -6.56 -17.44 -21.23
C GLN A 40 -5.45 -17.66 -20.19
N ALA A 41 -5.42 -16.85 -19.14
CA ALA A 41 -4.46 -16.98 -18.04
C ALA A 41 -4.61 -18.33 -17.32
N LEU A 42 -5.83 -18.83 -17.12
CA LEU A 42 -6.06 -20.18 -16.57
C LEU A 42 -5.51 -21.29 -17.47
N ASP A 43 -5.64 -21.15 -18.80
CA ASP A 43 -5.09 -22.11 -19.75
C ASP A 43 -3.55 -22.11 -19.74
N VAL A 44 -2.93 -20.92 -19.67
CA VAL A 44 -1.48 -20.76 -19.50
C VAL A 44 -1.02 -21.35 -18.17
N MET A 45 -1.72 -21.08 -17.08
CA MET A 45 -1.40 -21.64 -15.77
C MET A 45 -1.47 -23.18 -15.79
N LYS A 46 -2.46 -23.74 -16.49
CA LYS A 46 -2.57 -25.18 -16.69
C LYS A 46 -1.41 -25.75 -17.50
N SER A 47 -0.88 -25.03 -18.50
CA SER A 47 0.32 -25.47 -19.22
C SER A 47 1.55 -25.46 -18.31
N MET A 48 1.73 -24.41 -17.50
CA MET A 48 2.81 -24.31 -16.53
C MET A 48 2.79 -25.49 -15.53
N PHE A 49 1.63 -25.84 -14.98
CA PHE A 49 1.52 -26.99 -14.09
C PHE A 49 1.81 -28.32 -14.79
N ARG A 50 1.50 -28.44 -16.09
CA ARG A 50 1.83 -29.63 -16.89
C ARG A 50 3.33 -29.73 -17.15
N GLU A 51 3.98 -28.62 -17.52
CA GLU A 51 5.43 -28.54 -17.74
C GLU A 51 6.21 -28.93 -16.49
N ASN A 52 5.71 -28.57 -15.31
CA ASN A 52 6.28 -28.94 -14.02
C ASN A 52 5.85 -30.33 -13.52
N SER A 53 5.22 -31.17 -14.37
CA SER A 53 4.78 -32.53 -14.03
C SER A 53 3.82 -32.62 -12.82
N MET A 54 3.09 -31.54 -12.52
CA MET A 54 2.13 -31.50 -11.40
C MET A 54 0.74 -32.00 -11.79
N LEU A 55 0.46 -32.13 -13.09
CA LEU A 55 -0.81 -32.61 -13.61
C LEU A 55 -0.69 -34.02 -14.18
N VAL A 56 -1.69 -34.85 -13.92
CA VAL A 56 -1.87 -36.15 -14.57
C VAL A 56 -2.73 -36.01 -15.82
N SER A 57 -2.46 -36.83 -16.85
CA SER A 57 -3.21 -36.83 -18.11
C SER A 57 -4.68 -37.22 -17.94
N VAL A 58 -4.98 -38.05 -16.93
CA VAL A 58 -6.34 -38.50 -16.61
C VAL A 58 -6.58 -38.27 -15.11
N PRO A 59 -7.38 -37.26 -14.73
CA PRO A 59 -7.77 -37.08 -13.34
C PRO A 59 -8.78 -38.15 -12.90
N ARG A 60 -8.93 -38.31 -11.59
CA ARG A 60 -9.98 -39.18 -11.02
C ARG A 60 -11.36 -38.60 -11.35
N THR A 61 -12.34 -39.47 -11.61
CA THR A 61 -13.72 -39.06 -11.93
C THR A 61 -14.43 -38.37 -10.78
N ASN A 62 -14.07 -38.68 -9.53
CA ASN A 62 -14.64 -38.07 -8.34
C ASN A 62 -13.68 -37.04 -7.73
N ILE A 63 -14.19 -35.83 -7.47
CA ILE A 63 -13.43 -34.78 -6.80
C ILE A 63 -13.29 -35.13 -5.31
N SER A 64 -12.06 -35.35 -4.87
CA SER A 64 -11.76 -35.66 -3.46
C SER A 64 -11.96 -34.44 -2.56
N ARG A 65 -12.11 -34.67 -1.25
CA ARG A 65 -12.14 -33.58 -0.25
C ARG A 65 -10.89 -32.71 -0.33
N ALA A 66 -9.73 -33.32 -0.52
CA ALA A 66 -8.46 -32.60 -0.69
C ALA A 66 -8.49 -31.73 -1.96
N ALA A 67 -9.01 -32.24 -3.08
CA ALA A 67 -9.13 -31.47 -4.32
C ALA A 67 -10.05 -30.25 -4.15
N ARG A 68 -11.17 -30.37 -3.42
CA ARG A 68 -12.03 -29.22 -3.11
C ARG A 68 -11.33 -28.19 -2.22
N ALA A 69 -10.63 -28.65 -1.19
CA ALA A 69 -9.89 -27.75 -0.30
C ALA A 69 -8.80 -26.98 -1.06
N MET A 70 -8.05 -27.65 -1.94
CA MET A 70 -7.07 -27.00 -2.81
C MET A 70 -7.73 -25.98 -3.75
N ALA A 71 -8.87 -26.31 -4.35
CA ALA A 71 -9.59 -25.38 -5.22
C ALA A 71 -10.04 -24.11 -4.48
N HIS A 72 -10.50 -24.22 -3.23
CA HIS A 72 -10.84 -23.05 -2.41
C HIS A 72 -9.62 -22.17 -2.13
N VAL A 73 -8.50 -22.76 -1.73
CA VAL A 73 -7.25 -22.00 -1.48
C VAL A 73 -6.79 -21.27 -2.74
N PHE A 74 -6.85 -21.91 -3.91
CA PHE A 74 -6.49 -21.26 -5.17
C PHE A 74 -7.45 -20.13 -5.54
N TYR A 75 -8.75 -20.34 -5.35
CA TYR A 75 -9.76 -19.31 -5.60
C TYR A 75 -9.53 -18.08 -4.72
N ASP A 76 -9.32 -18.29 -3.41
CA ASP A 76 -9.09 -17.19 -2.47
C ASP A 76 -7.79 -16.44 -2.80
N ALA A 77 -6.71 -17.15 -3.16
CA ALA A 77 -5.46 -16.54 -3.56
C ALA A 77 -5.60 -15.68 -4.82
N VAL A 78 -6.34 -16.16 -5.83
CA VAL A 78 -6.63 -15.40 -7.05
C VAL A 78 -7.49 -14.18 -6.75
N LEU A 79 -8.51 -14.32 -5.90
CA LEU A 79 -9.39 -13.22 -5.53
C LEU A 79 -8.62 -12.13 -4.78
N ASN A 80 -7.77 -12.51 -3.83
CA ASN A 80 -6.93 -11.57 -3.09
C ASN A 80 -5.95 -10.86 -4.04
N ALA A 81 -5.26 -11.60 -4.91
CA ALA A 81 -4.36 -11.00 -5.90
C ALA A 81 -5.10 -10.03 -6.85
N SER A 82 -6.33 -10.35 -7.23
CA SER A 82 -7.15 -9.49 -8.10
C SER A 82 -7.65 -8.23 -7.38
N ASN A 83 -7.88 -8.30 -6.07
CA ASN A 83 -8.30 -7.16 -5.26
C ASN A 83 -7.12 -6.27 -4.84
N GLU A 84 -5.92 -6.83 -4.75
CA GLU A 84 -4.70 -6.14 -4.31
C GLU A 84 -3.85 -5.60 -5.47
N CYS A 85 -4.05 -6.08 -6.71
CA CYS A 85 -3.36 -5.56 -7.90
C CYS A 85 -4.04 -4.31 -8.45
N GLU A 86 -3.57 -3.14 -8.03
CA GLU A 86 -3.69 -1.93 -8.83
C GLU A 86 -2.69 -2.07 -10.00
N ILE A 87 -3.19 -2.45 -11.18
CA ILE A 87 -2.36 -2.53 -12.40
C ILE A 87 -2.08 -1.10 -12.84
N VAL A 88 -0.92 -0.58 -12.46
CA VAL A 88 -0.42 0.72 -12.92
C VAL A 88 0.33 0.50 -14.22
N ASN A 89 -0.02 1.19 -15.29
CA ASN A 89 0.76 1.14 -16.54
C ASN A 89 2.09 1.86 -16.32
N ASP A 90 3.16 1.42 -17.00
CA ASP A 90 4.47 2.06 -16.90
C ASP A 90 4.44 3.57 -17.22
N GLU A 91 3.50 3.99 -18.08
CA GLU A 91 3.29 5.40 -18.47
C GLU A 91 2.61 6.24 -17.37
N ASP A 92 1.94 5.59 -16.41
CA ASP A 92 1.29 6.23 -15.25
C ASP A 92 2.24 6.36 -14.05
N LEU A 93 3.47 5.81 -14.14
CA LEU A 93 4.54 5.95 -13.15
C LEU A 93 5.35 7.25 -13.28
N ILE A 94 4.92 8.17 -14.15
CA ILE A 94 5.52 9.50 -14.25
C ILE A 94 5.10 10.30 -13.00
N LEU A 95 5.91 10.20 -11.94
CA LEU A 95 5.81 11.11 -10.82
C LEU A 95 6.06 12.53 -11.36
N PRO A 96 5.16 13.51 -11.12
CA PRO A 96 5.43 14.88 -11.47
C PRO A 96 6.72 15.32 -10.78
N ASP A 97 7.58 16.04 -11.50
CA ASP A 97 8.79 16.66 -10.93
C ASP A 97 8.37 17.47 -9.71
N ASP A 98 8.67 16.94 -8.52
CA ASP A 98 8.39 17.59 -7.25
C ASP A 98 9.29 18.83 -7.18
N PRO A 99 8.74 20.06 -7.25
CA PRO A 99 9.53 21.28 -7.36
C PRO A 99 10.35 21.57 -6.09
N GLU A 100 10.15 20.82 -5.01
CA GLU A 100 10.93 20.91 -3.78
C GLU A 100 12.13 19.95 -3.71
N VAL A 101 12.32 19.06 -4.70
CA VAL A 101 13.53 18.23 -4.77
C VAL A 101 14.65 19.06 -5.38
N THR A 102 15.41 19.75 -4.54
CA THR A 102 16.76 20.20 -4.88
C THR A 102 17.52 18.99 -5.43
N ASN A 103 17.98 19.09 -6.68
CA ASN A 103 18.74 18.09 -7.44
C ASN A 103 20.10 17.73 -6.80
N GLU A 104 20.08 17.27 -5.56
CA GLU A 104 21.16 16.56 -4.89
C GLU A 104 20.76 15.09 -4.84
N TYR A 105 20.57 14.48 -6.01
CA TYR A 105 20.67 13.04 -6.09
C TYR A 105 22.13 12.71 -5.78
N GLU A 106 22.42 12.27 -4.56
CA GLU A 106 23.68 11.59 -4.28
C GLU A 106 23.74 10.40 -5.24
N GLU A 107 24.63 10.49 -6.23
CA GLU A 107 24.91 9.40 -7.14
C GLU A 107 25.25 8.18 -6.28
N CYS A 108 24.32 7.23 -6.22
CA CYS A 108 24.55 5.96 -5.56
C CYS A 108 25.84 5.41 -6.15
N SER A 109 26.92 5.51 -5.39
CA SER A 109 28.22 4.96 -5.75
C SER A 109 28.05 3.46 -5.68
N ARG A 110 27.46 2.87 -6.73
CA ARG A 110 27.38 1.44 -6.95
C ARG A 110 28.84 1.00 -7.02
N LYS A 111 29.40 0.62 -5.87
CA LYS A 111 30.44 -0.41 -5.86
C LYS A 111 29.86 -1.50 -6.73
N LYS A 112 30.53 -1.76 -7.85
CA LYS A 112 30.13 -2.79 -8.81
C LYS A 112 30.17 -4.13 -8.08
N LEU A 113 29.10 -4.45 -7.36
CA LEU A 113 28.82 -5.79 -6.90
C LEU A 113 28.70 -6.61 -8.17
N LYS A 114 29.65 -7.53 -8.34
CA LYS A 114 29.57 -8.47 -9.44
C LYS A 114 28.33 -9.31 -9.17
N SER A 115 27.62 -9.69 -10.23
CA SER A 115 26.38 -10.49 -10.20
C SER A 115 26.41 -11.76 -9.34
N ASN A 116 27.59 -12.18 -8.85
CA ASN A 116 27.78 -13.35 -7.99
C ASN A 116 27.82 -13.06 -6.49
N ASP A 117 27.74 -11.80 -6.06
CA ASP A 117 27.79 -11.42 -4.65
C ASP A 117 26.40 -11.10 -4.07
N TYR A 118 25.32 -11.58 -4.71
CA TYR A 118 23.97 -11.44 -4.16
C TYR A 118 23.83 -12.40 -2.96
N ASP A 119 23.99 -11.86 -1.75
CA ASP A 119 23.62 -12.54 -0.51
C ASP A 119 22.18 -12.13 -0.12
N PRO A 120 21.19 -13.04 -0.22
CA PRO A 120 19.82 -12.76 0.21
C PRO A 120 19.71 -12.29 1.67
N ASN A 121 20.70 -12.63 2.51
CA ASN A 121 20.71 -12.24 3.93
C ASN A 121 21.08 -10.76 4.12
N GLU A 122 21.77 -10.12 3.18
CA GLU A 122 22.05 -8.66 3.27
C GLU A 122 20.77 -7.84 3.10
N LEU A 123 19.82 -8.33 2.30
CA LEU A 123 18.52 -7.70 2.12
C LEU A 123 17.68 -7.79 3.40
N GLU A 124 17.61 -8.98 4.01
CA GLU A 124 16.93 -9.19 5.30
C GLU A 124 17.53 -8.31 6.41
N GLU A 125 18.85 -8.16 6.48
CA GLU A 125 19.50 -7.30 7.48
C GLU A 125 19.20 -5.80 7.26
N TYR A 126 19.06 -5.37 6.00
CA TYR A 126 18.73 -3.99 5.65
C TYR A 126 17.26 -3.66 5.97
N GLU A 127 16.33 -4.54 5.62
CA GLU A 127 14.90 -4.39 5.88
C GLU A 127 14.59 -4.40 7.39
N GLN A 128 15.27 -5.27 8.16
CA GLN A 128 15.14 -5.31 9.61
C GLN A 128 15.67 -4.03 10.30
N LYS A 129 16.67 -3.36 9.72
CA LYS A 129 17.22 -2.10 10.26
C LYS A 129 16.28 -0.91 10.06
N GLN A 130 15.47 -0.90 9.01
CA GLN A 130 14.52 0.18 8.74
C GLN A 130 13.13 -0.05 9.38
N PHE A 131 12.77 -1.29 9.70
CA PHE A 131 11.49 -1.59 10.32
C PHE A 131 11.37 -1.01 11.76
N VAL A 132 10.32 -0.21 11.97
CA VAL A 132 9.92 0.31 13.29
C VAL A 132 8.59 -0.34 13.70
N PRO A 133 8.58 -1.25 14.69
CA PRO A 133 7.36 -1.93 15.12
C PRO A 133 6.28 -0.96 15.62
N LEU A 134 5.00 -1.30 15.44
CA LEU A 134 3.87 -0.48 15.90
C LEU A 134 3.93 -0.19 17.40
N GLU A 135 4.29 -1.17 18.22
CA GLU A 135 4.44 -1.01 19.67
C GLU A 135 5.50 0.06 20.02
N TYR A 136 6.56 0.16 19.22
CA TYR A 136 7.57 1.19 19.39
C TYR A 136 7.01 2.58 19.08
N LYS A 137 6.26 2.71 17.98
CA LYS A 137 5.60 3.96 17.57
C LYS A 137 4.64 4.43 18.66
N LEU A 138 3.80 3.54 19.19
CA LEU A 138 2.87 3.80 20.28
C LEU A 138 3.57 4.33 21.52
N LYS A 139 4.64 3.65 21.99
CA LYS A 139 5.41 4.09 23.17
C LYS A 139 6.07 5.44 22.96
N ALA A 140 6.62 5.70 21.77
CA ALA A 140 7.27 6.97 21.44
C ALA A 140 6.29 8.14 21.38
N VAL A 141 5.12 7.93 20.77
CA VAL A 141 4.04 8.93 20.70
C VAL A 141 3.50 9.22 22.10
N ALA A 142 3.17 8.18 22.88
CA ALA A 142 2.67 8.34 24.25
C ALA A 142 3.68 9.10 25.14
N PHE A 143 4.98 8.82 24.99
CA PHE A 143 6.02 9.55 25.71
C PHE A 143 6.08 11.02 25.29
N ALA A 144 5.97 11.32 23.99
CA ALA A 144 5.97 12.69 23.48
C ALA A 144 4.74 13.47 23.96
N ASP A 145 3.57 12.83 24.03
CA ASP A 145 2.33 13.44 24.49
C ASP A 145 2.37 13.73 26.00
N ALA A 146 2.97 12.84 26.80
CA ALA A 146 3.19 13.05 28.23
C ALA A 146 4.28 14.11 28.53
N HIS A 147 5.18 14.36 27.58
CA HIS A 147 6.31 15.29 27.74
C HIS A 147 6.46 16.21 26.50
N PRO A 148 5.53 17.16 26.28
CA PRO A 148 5.49 17.96 25.05
C PRO A 148 6.76 18.81 24.81
N ASN A 149 7.47 19.17 25.89
CA ASN A 149 8.71 19.94 25.83
C ASN A 149 9.97 19.07 25.67
N ALA A 150 9.86 17.75 25.63
CA ALA A 150 11.00 16.86 25.47
C ALA A 150 11.70 17.13 24.12
N SER A 151 13.02 17.33 24.16
CA SER A 151 13.81 17.46 22.94
C SER A 151 13.98 16.10 22.26
N LEU A 152 14.27 16.09 20.95
CA LEU A 152 14.57 14.86 20.22
C LEU A 152 15.71 14.08 20.89
N LYS A 153 16.77 14.78 21.28
CA LYS A 153 17.92 14.22 21.99
C LYS A 153 17.51 13.56 23.31
N THR A 154 16.61 14.19 24.07
CA THR A 154 16.06 13.64 25.31
C THR A 154 15.29 12.35 25.05
N MET A 155 14.43 12.33 24.03
CA MET A 155 13.68 11.13 23.66
C MET A 155 14.61 9.99 23.23
N GLN A 156 15.57 10.27 22.35
CA GLN A 156 16.55 9.27 21.89
C GLN A 156 17.35 8.68 23.05
N SER A 157 17.76 9.51 24.02
CA SER A 157 18.46 9.06 25.23
C SER A 157 17.62 8.17 26.16
N ARG A 158 16.29 8.21 26.02
CA ARG A 158 15.33 7.43 26.82
C ARG A 158 14.80 6.18 26.11
N GLY A 159 15.51 5.72 25.07
CA GLY A 159 15.18 4.49 24.35
C GLY A 159 14.48 4.72 23.01
N PHE A 160 14.22 5.97 22.62
CA PHE A 160 13.62 6.31 21.33
C PHE A 160 14.65 6.55 20.21
N ALA A 161 15.74 5.77 20.16
CA ALA A 161 16.85 5.96 19.22
C ALA A 161 16.48 5.83 17.72
N LYS A 162 15.38 5.10 17.40
CA LYS A 162 14.84 4.97 16.04
C LYS A 162 14.06 6.22 15.60
N LEU A 163 13.68 7.11 16.53
CA LEU A 163 13.06 8.39 16.18
C LEU A 163 14.13 9.38 15.69
N LYS A 164 14.21 9.58 14.36
CA LYS A 164 15.22 10.46 13.74
C LYS A 164 14.80 11.93 13.70
N HIS A 165 13.50 12.22 13.56
CA HIS A 165 12.98 13.59 13.49
C HIS A 165 11.73 13.73 14.36
N LYS A 166 11.48 14.94 14.90
CA LYS A 166 10.24 15.22 15.66
C LYS A 166 8.99 15.16 14.78
N THR A 167 9.12 15.53 13.51
CA THR A 167 8.03 15.48 12.51
C THR A 167 7.52 14.05 12.29
N THR A 168 8.38 13.04 12.48
CA THR A 168 8.02 11.62 12.40
C THR A 168 6.92 11.24 13.41
N LEU A 169 6.82 11.92 14.55
CA LEU A 169 5.76 11.67 15.53
C LEU A 169 4.36 12.01 14.99
N ALA A 170 4.23 13.03 14.14
CA ALA A 170 2.96 13.37 13.52
C ALA A 170 2.51 12.26 12.55
N ARG A 171 3.45 11.74 11.76
CA ARG A 171 3.22 10.59 10.87
C ARG A 171 2.81 9.34 11.65
N TRP A 172 3.55 9.01 12.72
CA TRP A 172 3.23 7.85 13.55
C TRP A 172 1.86 7.95 14.23
N ARG A 173 1.41 9.15 14.63
CA ARG A 173 0.04 9.35 15.14
C ARG A 173 -1.02 8.99 14.09
N GLN A 174 -0.81 9.40 12.84
CA GLN A 174 -1.73 9.08 11.75
C GLN A 174 -1.73 7.58 11.42
N GLU A 175 -0.55 6.95 11.39
CA GLU A 175 -0.44 5.50 11.17
C GLU A 175 -1.17 4.71 12.27
N ILE A 176 -0.93 5.05 13.55
CA ILE A 176 -1.60 4.39 14.69
C ILE A 176 -3.13 4.54 14.61
N GLN A 177 -3.63 5.68 14.12
CA GLN A 177 -5.07 5.91 13.98
C GLN A 177 -5.68 5.12 12.82
N LYS A 178 -4.92 4.82 11.78
CA LYS A 178 -5.38 4.05 10.61
C LYS A 178 -5.38 2.53 10.84
N GLY A 179 -4.66 2.03 11.85
CA GLY A 179 -4.53 0.61 12.18
C GLY A 179 -3.32 -0.03 11.53
#